data_AF-A0A0D1LC95-F1
#
_entry.id   AF-A0A0D1LC95-F1
#
_cell.length_a   1.000
_cell.length_b   1.000
_cell.length_c   1.000
_cell.angle_alpha   90.00
_cell.angle_beta   90.00
_cell.angle_gamma   90.00
#
_symmetry.space_group_name_H-M   'P 1'
#
loop_
_entity.id
_entity.type
_entity.pdbx_description
1 polymer ?
#
loop_
_entity_poly.entity_id
_entity_poly.type
_entity_poly.pdbx_seq_one_letter_code
_entity_poly.pdbx_strand_id
1 'polypeptide(L)'
;MNNNGLETGRHAPPVPRGFSVCQIAVSTSDLAGSLRLFDNLFGFRNAGGSALWGQAMRVTGLSRDARAVVWWLVGEQPFLQLELFEYTHPVPAPIGAPGEAGLYGWVRIGIAVADFSRVKDGLLDFNIEPLIPPMGPVGARSLSFREPFAGFVIEVNEAPNSEGPQVRYATQAVHNIDMAARLHNSVLGATMEPLAPIAGGRPARWPAGSGEPNGFLARYDEFVIEVLQYPDGPTTPPQQRRIYDHGIINLALGTRDFSTAADLIERLQADGHRSTEVVQNEQIVGTYFVDPGCEFEVFSLPEEYDNMLGFCATTPFVANMGF
;
A
#
# COMPACT_ATOMS: atom_id res chain seq x y z
N MET A 1 54.59 19.35 10.77
CA MET A 1 53.21 19.87 10.62
C MET A 1 52.50 18.93 9.67
N ASN A 2 51.73 17.99 10.21
CA ASN A 2 50.96 17.02 9.44
C ASN A 2 49.61 17.66 9.10
N ASN A 3 49.32 17.86 7.82
CA ASN A 3 47.98 18.19 7.37
C ASN A 3 47.42 16.95 6.67
N ASN A 4 46.60 16.21 7.42
CA ASN A 4 45.87 15.06 6.93
C ASN A 4 44.87 15.51 5.87
N GLY A 5 44.91 14.84 4.72
CA GLY A 5 43.95 14.99 3.66
C GLY A 5 42.54 14.71 4.16
N LEU A 6 41.67 15.70 3.98
CA LEU A 6 40.23 15.51 4.01
C LEU A 6 39.87 14.58 2.87
N GLU A 7 39.43 13.38 3.24
CA GLU A 7 38.80 12.43 2.32
C GLU A 7 37.66 13.13 1.61
N THR A 8 37.74 13.10 0.29
CA THR A 8 36.70 13.50 -0.66
C THR A 8 35.42 12.75 -0.31
N GLY A 9 34.40 13.49 0.15
CA GLY A 9 33.07 12.96 0.35
C GLY A 9 32.61 12.23 -0.90
N ARG A 10 32.34 10.93 -0.78
CA ARG A 10 31.60 10.20 -1.81
C ARG A 10 30.26 10.91 -1.93
N HIS A 11 30.05 11.66 -3.01
CA HIS A 11 28.74 12.16 -3.38
C HIS A 11 27.82 10.95 -3.44
N ALA A 12 26.87 10.86 -2.52
CA ALA A 12 25.79 9.90 -2.65
C ALA A 12 25.18 10.11 -4.04
N PRO A 13 24.97 9.04 -4.84
CA PRO A 13 24.36 9.18 -6.15
C PRO A 13 23.03 9.95 -6.02
N PRO A 14 22.66 10.76 -7.03
CA PRO A 14 21.41 11.48 -7.03
C PRO A 14 20.25 10.50 -6.79
N VAL A 15 19.24 10.93 -6.03
CA VAL A 15 18.09 10.06 -5.74
C VAL A 15 17.33 9.81 -7.05
N PRO A 16 17.09 8.54 -7.44
CA PRO A 16 16.32 8.23 -8.63
C PRO A 16 14.94 8.90 -8.57
N ARG A 17 14.51 9.49 -9.68
CA ARG A 17 13.17 10.06 -9.86
C ARG A 17 12.41 9.22 -10.89
N GLY A 18 11.09 9.29 -10.89
CA GLY A 18 10.25 8.55 -11.85
C GLY A 18 9.69 7.23 -11.31
N PHE A 19 9.49 7.16 -9.98
CA PHE A 19 8.66 6.15 -9.35
C PHE A 19 7.30 6.73 -9.01
N SER A 20 6.28 5.89 -9.16
CA SER A 20 4.95 6.12 -8.62
C SER A 20 4.57 4.94 -7.74
N VAL A 21 3.71 5.17 -6.75
CA VAL A 21 3.03 4.05 -6.09
C VAL A 21 2.10 3.42 -7.12
N CYS A 22 2.38 2.18 -7.47
CA CYS A 22 1.67 1.45 -8.53
C CYS A 22 0.90 0.23 -8.01
N GLN A 23 1.08 -0.13 -6.74
CA GLN A 23 0.37 -1.24 -6.15
C GLN A 23 0.19 -1.03 -4.65
N ILE A 24 -0.97 -1.47 -4.16
CA ILE A 24 -1.21 -1.72 -2.74
C ILE A 24 -1.53 -3.20 -2.60
N ALA A 25 -0.61 -3.93 -2.00
CA ALA A 25 -0.75 -5.36 -1.80
C ALA A 25 -1.41 -5.64 -0.45
N VAL A 26 -2.42 -6.52 -0.45
CA VAL A 26 -3.26 -6.83 0.70
C VAL A 26 -3.34 -8.34 0.85
N SER A 27 -3.09 -8.85 2.06
CA SER A 27 -3.47 -10.21 2.44
C SER A 27 -4.88 -10.19 3.03
N THR A 28 -5.75 -11.06 2.54
CA THR A 28 -7.15 -11.18 2.96
C THR A 28 -7.47 -12.61 3.39
N SER A 29 -8.43 -12.73 4.31
CA SER A 29 -9.00 -14.00 4.77
C SER A 29 -10.10 -14.57 3.87
N ASP A 30 -10.65 -13.75 2.99
CA ASP A 30 -11.70 -14.12 2.03
C ASP A 30 -11.52 -13.30 0.76
N LEU A 31 -10.88 -13.91 -0.25
CA LEU A 31 -10.61 -13.24 -1.51
C LEU A 31 -11.90 -12.85 -2.23
N ALA A 32 -12.88 -13.74 -2.29
CA ALA A 32 -14.15 -13.47 -2.98
C ALA A 32 -14.93 -12.35 -2.28
N GLY A 33 -14.91 -12.34 -0.94
CA GLY A 33 -15.46 -11.28 -0.10
C GLY A 33 -14.82 -9.93 -0.39
N SER A 34 -13.48 -9.84 -0.38
CA SER A 34 -12.77 -8.60 -0.68
C SER A 34 -13.01 -8.13 -2.12
N LEU A 35 -12.96 -9.03 -3.12
CA LEU A 35 -13.25 -8.67 -4.52
C LEU A 35 -14.65 -8.09 -4.68
N ARG A 36 -15.66 -8.76 -4.10
CA ARG A 36 -17.04 -8.27 -4.08
C ARG A 36 -17.14 -6.93 -3.35
N LEU A 37 -16.44 -6.74 -2.24
CA LEU A 37 -16.46 -5.48 -1.50
C LEU A 37 -15.90 -4.33 -2.33
N PHE A 38 -14.72 -4.49 -2.92
CA PHE A 38 -14.08 -3.42 -3.69
C PHE A 38 -14.84 -3.08 -4.98
N ASP A 39 -15.37 -4.09 -5.67
CA ASP A 39 -16.22 -3.89 -6.83
C ASP A 39 -17.56 -3.26 -6.44
N ASN A 40 -18.29 -3.84 -5.47
CA ASN A 40 -19.66 -3.39 -5.15
C ASN A 40 -19.72 -2.04 -4.46
N LEU A 41 -18.78 -1.70 -3.58
CA LEU A 41 -18.81 -0.42 -2.87
C LEU A 41 -18.21 0.69 -3.72
N PHE A 42 -17.04 0.46 -4.34
CA PHE A 42 -16.27 1.52 -4.97
C PHE A 42 -16.31 1.49 -6.51
N GLY A 43 -16.62 0.35 -7.12
CA GLY A 43 -16.59 0.17 -8.58
C GLY A 43 -15.20 -0.14 -9.13
N PHE A 44 -14.30 -0.75 -8.35
CA PHE A 44 -13.04 -1.25 -8.89
C PHE A 44 -13.32 -2.37 -9.91
N ARG A 45 -12.55 -2.39 -10.99
CA ARG A 45 -12.74 -3.35 -12.09
C ARG A 45 -11.81 -4.56 -11.93
N ASN A 46 -12.33 -5.73 -12.27
CA ASN A 46 -11.55 -6.96 -12.34
C ASN A 46 -10.35 -6.79 -13.28
N ALA A 47 -9.14 -7.16 -12.84
CA ALA A 47 -7.94 -7.19 -13.67
C ALA A 47 -7.29 -8.58 -13.76
N GLY A 48 -8.03 -9.62 -13.35
CA GLY A 48 -7.60 -11.01 -13.42
C GLY A 48 -6.91 -11.49 -12.14
N GLY A 49 -6.40 -12.72 -12.17
CA GLY A 49 -5.74 -13.33 -11.03
C GLY A 49 -4.93 -14.55 -11.42
N SER A 50 -4.12 -15.03 -10.49
CA SER A 50 -3.25 -16.18 -10.68
C SER A 50 -3.12 -16.98 -9.39
N ALA A 51 -2.85 -18.28 -9.52
CA ALA A 51 -2.44 -19.09 -8.39
C ALA A 51 -0.90 -19.09 -8.31
N LEU A 52 -0.37 -18.95 -7.10
CA LEU A 52 1.06 -18.79 -6.82
C LEU A 52 1.58 -19.97 -6.00
N TRP A 53 2.70 -20.55 -6.45
CA TRP A 53 3.44 -21.59 -5.75
C TRP A 53 4.89 -21.63 -6.23
N GLY A 54 5.74 -22.40 -5.53
CA GLY A 54 7.11 -22.65 -5.99
C GLY A 54 7.97 -21.40 -5.98
N GLN A 55 8.52 -21.06 -7.14
CA GLN A 55 9.47 -19.94 -7.26
C GLN A 55 8.78 -18.57 -7.05
N ALA A 56 7.50 -18.42 -7.41
CA ALA A 56 6.78 -17.16 -7.18
C ALA A 56 6.71 -16.79 -5.69
N MET A 57 6.57 -17.79 -4.81
CA MET A 57 6.55 -17.57 -3.36
C MET A 57 7.89 -17.11 -2.79
N ARG A 58 9.00 -17.47 -3.44
CA ARG A 58 10.33 -17.03 -3.01
C ARG A 58 10.51 -15.53 -3.15
N VAL A 59 9.87 -14.94 -4.16
CA VAL A 59 9.87 -13.50 -4.39
C VAL A 59 9.26 -12.80 -3.19
N THR A 60 8.15 -13.29 -2.64
CA THR A 60 7.53 -12.72 -1.43
C THR A 60 8.21 -13.15 -0.12
N GLY A 61 9.38 -13.80 -0.19
CA GLY A 61 10.15 -14.23 0.99
C GLY A 61 9.62 -15.51 1.66
N LEU A 62 8.71 -16.22 0.99
CA LEU A 62 8.11 -17.47 1.46
C LEU A 62 8.82 -18.71 0.91
N SER A 63 8.60 -19.85 1.56
CA SER A 63 9.12 -21.14 1.11
C SER A 63 8.39 -21.64 -0.15
N ARG A 64 9.03 -22.54 -0.91
CA ARG A 64 8.47 -23.03 -2.19
C ARG A 64 7.19 -23.86 -2.06
N ASP A 65 6.94 -24.41 -0.88
CA ASP A 65 5.72 -25.15 -0.56
C ASP A 65 4.53 -24.23 -0.25
N ALA A 66 4.77 -22.94 -0.04
CA ALA A 66 3.74 -21.94 0.17
C ALA A 66 2.80 -21.81 -1.04
N ARG A 67 1.58 -21.37 -0.79
CA ARG A 67 0.48 -21.32 -1.76
C ARG A 67 -0.39 -20.10 -1.50
N ALA A 68 -0.69 -19.38 -2.57
CA ALA A 68 -1.65 -18.30 -2.55
C ALA A 68 -2.46 -18.25 -3.84
N VAL A 69 -3.60 -17.59 -3.79
CA VAL A 69 -4.23 -17.00 -4.97
C VAL A 69 -4.02 -15.49 -4.87
N VAL A 70 -3.57 -14.88 -5.96
CA VAL A 70 -3.50 -13.43 -6.12
C VAL A 70 -4.56 -12.98 -7.11
N TRP A 71 -5.16 -11.82 -6.85
CA TRP A 71 -6.15 -11.22 -7.74
C TRP A 71 -5.99 -9.71 -7.76
N TRP A 72 -6.10 -9.13 -8.95
CA TRP A 72 -5.89 -7.71 -9.17
C TRP A 72 -7.19 -6.97 -9.46
N LEU A 73 -7.26 -5.75 -8.97
CA LEU A 73 -8.33 -4.80 -9.24
C LEU A 73 -7.74 -3.46 -9.65
N VAL A 74 -8.37 -2.80 -10.63
CA VAL A 74 -7.94 -1.49 -11.13
C VAL A 74 -9.04 -0.45 -11.03
N GLY A 75 -8.64 0.77 -10.71
CA GLY A 75 -9.51 1.93 -10.64
C GLY A 75 -9.44 2.79 -11.91
N GLU A 76 -9.49 4.11 -11.69
CA GLU A 76 -9.29 5.12 -12.72
C GLU A 76 -7.80 5.47 -12.93
N GLN A 77 -6.97 5.31 -11.90
CA GLN A 77 -5.55 5.66 -11.98
C GLN A 77 -4.79 4.72 -12.94
N PRO A 78 -4.05 5.26 -13.93
CA PRO A 78 -3.21 4.44 -14.79
C PRO A 78 -2.05 3.87 -13.96
N PHE A 79 -1.71 2.61 -14.23
CA PHE A 79 -0.58 1.94 -13.60
C PHE A 79 -0.65 1.92 -12.05
N LEU A 80 -1.87 1.85 -11.49
CA LEU A 80 -2.12 1.55 -10.08
C LEU A 80 -3.11 0.40 -9.93
N GLN A 81 -2.76 -0.60 -9.13
CA GLN A 81 -3.63 -1.73 -8.81
C GLN A 81 -3.76 -1.99 -7.31
N LEU A 82 -4.88 -2.59 -6.93
CA LEU A 82 -4.99 -3.34 -5.68
C LEU A 82 -4.63 -4.79 -5.98
N GLU A 83 -3.69 -5.34 -5.22
CA GLU A 83 -3.25 -6.73 -5.35
C GLU A 83 -3.68 -7.50 -4.10
N LEU A 84 -4.64 -8.41 -4.25
CA LEU A 84 -5.26 -9.15 -3.14
C LEU A 84 -4.74 -10.59 -3.10
N PHE A 85 -4.15 -10.99 -1.99
CA PHE A 85 -3.65 -12.34 -1.74
C PHE A 85 -4.52 -13.08 -0.72
N GLU A 86 -4.93 -14.29 -1.06
CA GLU A 86 -5.38 -15.28 -0.09
C GLU A 86 -4.33 -16.39 0.01
N TYR A 87 -3.58 -16.37 1.11
CA TYR A 87 -2.60 -17.40 1.41
C TYR A 87 -3.28 -18.60 2.08
N THR A 88 -3.04 -19.79 1.55
CA THR A 88 -3.55 -21.04 2.13
C THR A 88 -2.46 -21.82 2.86
N HIS A 89 -1.20 -21.54 2.54
CA HIS A 89 -0.04 -22.09 3.24
C HIS A 89 1.15 -21.13 3.12
N PRO A 90 1.78 -20.68 4.22
CA PRO A 90 1.28 -20.74 5.59
C PRO A 90 -0.05 -19.98 5.75
N VAL A 91 -0.82 -20.31 6.79
CA VAL A 91 -2.06 -19.58 7.11
C VAL A 91 -1.71 -18.23 7.76
N PRO A 92 -2.19 -17.10 7.20
CA PRO A 92 -2.01 -15.77 7.79
C PRO A 92 -2.58 -15.67 9.20
N ALA A 93 -1.93 -14.85 10.04
CA ALA A 93 -2.55 -14.38 11.28
C ALA A 93 -3.46 -13.17 10.97
N PRO A 94 -4.58 -13.01 11.69
CA PRO A 94 -5.37 -11.79 11.59
C PRO A 94 -4.57 -10.58 12.09
N ILE A 95 -4.83 -9.41 11.49
CA ILE A 95 -4.52 -8.14 12.16
C ILE A 95 -5.28 -8.12 13.50
N GLY A 96 -4.60 -7.73 14.58
CA GLY A 96 -5.11 -7.76 15.95
C GLY A 96 -6.45 -7.04 16.17
N ALA A 97 -6.91 -7.03 17.42
CA ALA A 97 -8.17 -6.38 17.75
C ALA A 97 -8.14 -4.88 17.41
N PRO A 98 -9.32 -4.23 17.24
CA PRO A 98 -9.39 -2.79 17.11
C PRO A 98 -8.61 -2.10 18.26
N GLY A 99 -7.55 -1.36 17.95
CA GLY A 99 -6.65 -0.71 18.92
C GLY A 99 -5.21 -1.27 18.92
N GLU A 100 -5.04 -2.57 18.63
CA GLU A 100 -3.72 -3.21 18.46
C GLU A 100 -3.23 -3.10 17.00
N ALA A 101 -4.19 -3.16 16.08
CA ALA A 101 -4.05 -3.24 14.63
C ALA A 101 -3.54 -1.99 13.89
N GLY A 102 -3.41 -0.86 14.57
CA GLY A 102 -3.31 0.46 13.92
C GLY A 102 -2.15 1.33 14.35
N LEU A 103 -1.29 0.83 15.24
CA LEU A 103 -0.18 1.63 15.80
C LEU A 103 1.15 1.41 15.08
N TYR A 104 1.20 0.49 14.11
CA TYR A 104 2.42 0.18 13.36
C TYR A 104 2.13 -0.44 11.99
N GLY A 105 2.98 -0.15 11.01
CA GLY A 105 2.92 -0.68 9.64
C GLY A 105 1.93 0.09 8.76
N TRP A 106 1.48 -0.54 7.68
CA TRP A 106 0.45 0.02 6.81
C TRP A 106 -0.94 -0.16 7.42
N VAL A 107 -1.60 0.96 7.76
CA VAL A 107 -2.81 0.94 8.60
C VAL A 107 -4.06 1.43 7.90
N ARG A 108 -3.91 2.23 6.83
CA ARG A 108 -5.03 2.86 6.15
C ARG A 108 -4.75 3.13 4.68
N ILE A 109 -5.80 3.14 3.87
CA ILE A 109 -5.83 3.75 2.54
C ILE A 109 -7.00 4.73 2.41
N GLY A 110 -6.82 5.75 1.58
CA GLY A 110 -7.87 6.69 1.20
C GLY A 110 -8.35 6.45 -0.22
N ILE A 111 -9.65 6.21 -0.39
CA ILE A 111 -10.28 5.96 -1.69
C ILE A 111 -11.23 7.11 -2.01
N ALA A 112 -10.97 7.80 -3.12
CA ALA A 112 -11.89 8.78 -3.68
C ALA A 112 -12.91 8.08 -4.59
N VAL A 113 -14.19 8.46 -4.47
CA VAL A 113 -15.29 7.88 -5.27
C VAL A 113 -16.26 8.96 -5.74
N ALA A 114 -16.79 8.79 -6.96
CA ALA A 114 -17.86 9.65 -7.46
C ALA A 114 -19.21 9.35 -6.80
N ASP A 115 -19.56 8.07 -6.66
CA ASP A 115 -20.82 7.63 -6.04
C ASP A 115 -20.62 7.28 -4.57
N PHE A 116 -20.57 8.30 -3.72
CA PHE A 116 -20.45 8.12 -2.27
C PHE A 116 -21.69 7.44 -1.66
N SER A 117 -22.86 7.59 -2.28
CA SER A 117 -24.10 6.97 -1.79
C SER A 117 -24.05 5.45 -1.94
N ARG A 118 -23.52 4.96 -3.08
CA ARG A 118 -23.24 3.53 -3.30
C ARG A 118 -22.39 2.91 -2.20
N VAL A 119 -21.33 3.60 -1.77
CA VAL A 119 -20.48 3.12 -0.66
C VAL A 119 -21.30 3.04 0.63
N LYS A 120 -22.01 4.11 0.99
CA LYS A 120 -22.81 4.17 2.21
C LYS A 120 -23.86 3.04 2.28
N ASP A 121 -24.60 2.85 1.20
CA ASP A 121 -25.66 1.83 1.14
C ASP A 121 -25.05 0.42 1.09
N GLY A 122 -23.96 0.24 0.34
CA GLY A 122 -23.21 -1.01 0.29
C GLY A 122 -22.64 -1.45 1.64
N LEU A 123 -22.22 -0.52 2.51
CA LEU A 123 -21.80 -0.88 3.87
C LEU A 123 -22.91 -1.57 4.67
N LEU A 124 -24.17 -1.17 4.47
CA LEU A 124 -25.32 -1.83 5.12
C LEU A 124 -25.51 -3.26 4.59
N ASP A 125 -25.36 -3.46 3.28
CA ASP A 125 -25.48 -4.78 2.64
C ASP A 125 -24.41 -5.77 3.12
N PHE A 126 -23.23 -5.25 3.49
CA PHE A 126 -22.15 -6.04 4.08
C PHE A 126 -22.23 -6.12 5.62
N ASN A 127 -23.23 -5.48 6.24
CA ASN A 127 -23.36 -5.35 7.69
C ASN A 127 -22.08 -4.78 8.36
N ILE A 128 -21.49 -3.78 7.72
CA ILE A 128 -20.31 -3.06 8.21
C ILE A 128 -20.75 -1.75 8.85
N GLU A 129 -20.46 -1.58 10.13
CA GLU A 129 -20.64 -0.32 10.83
C GLU A 129 -19.47 0.63 10.52
N PRO A 130 -19.72 1.86 10.06
CA PRO A 130 -18.67 2.85 9.89
C PRO A 130 -17.96 3.14 11.23
N LEU A 131 -16.63 3.15 11.22
CA LEU A 131 -15.83 3.68 12.33
C LEU A 131 -16.10 5.17 12.52
N ILE A 132 -16.27 5.86 11.40
CA ILE A 132 -16.66 7.27 11.32
C ILE A 132 -17.85 7.36 10.40
N PRO A 133 -19.01 7.85 10.88
CA PRO A 133 -20.18 8.00 10.04
C PRO A 133 -19.93 9.06 8.95
N PRO A 134 -20.74 9.08 7.88
CA PRO A 134 -20.66 10.12 6.85
C PRO A 134 -20.67 11.54 7.44
N MET A 135 -19.67 12.33 7.05
CA MET A 135 -19.47 13.71 7.49
C MET A 135 -19.13 14.62 6.31
N GLY A 136 -19.24 15.94 6.51
CA GLY A 136 -18.95 16.94 5.48
C GLY A 136 -20.14 17.28 4.58
N PRO A 137 -20.02 18.35 3.77
CA PRO A 137 -21.06 18.72 2.81
C PRO A 137 -21.05 17.77 1.60
N VAL A 138 -22.19 17.64 0.92
CA VAL A 138 -22.30 16.89 -0.36
C VAL A 138 -21.29 17.44 -1.37
N GLY A 139 -20.60 16.54 -2.05
CA GLY A 139 -19.47 16.82 -2.95
C GLY A 139 -18.10 16.84 -2.27
N ALA A 140 -18.06 16.75 -0.94
CA ALA A 140 -16.85 16.65 -0.13
C ALA A 140 -17.10 15.82 1.14
N ARG A 141 -17.98 14.82 1.06
CA ARG A 141 -18.25 13.91 2.18
C ARG A 141 -17.08 12.98 2.42
N SER A 142 -16.93 12.54 3.67
CA SER A 142 -16.06 11.43 4.02
C SER A 142 -16.68 10.48 5.03
N LEU A 143 -16.25 9.23 5.02
CA LEU A 143 -16.54 8.21 6.04
C LEU A 143 -15.33 7.30 6.18
N SER A 144 -15.27 6.49 7.25
CA SER A 144 -14.28 5.42 7.33
C SER A 144 -14.86 4.17 7.97
N PHE A 145 -14.27 3.04 7.63
CA PHE A 145 -14.65 1.75 8.18
C PHE A 145 -13.45 0.79 8.16
N ARG A 146 -13.57 -0.30 8.92
CA ARG A 146 -12.58 -1.37 8.91
C ARG A 146 -12.90 -2.35 7.79
N GLU A 147 -11.95 -2.60 6.91
CA GLU A 147 -12.09 -3.66 5.89
C GLU A 147 -12.25 -5.01 6.61
N PRO A 148 -13.32 -5.78 6.35
CA PRO A 148 -13.73 -6.88 7.21
C PRO A 148 -12.87 -8.16 7.07
N PHE A 149 -12.11 -8.32 6.00
CA PHE A 149 -11.40 -9.55 5.66
C PHE A 149 -9.88 -9.46 5.84
N ALA A 150 -9.33 -8.26 5.75
CA ALA A 150 -7.92 -7.91 5.88
C ALA A 150 -7.69 -7.03 7.12
N GLY A 151 -8.68 -6.26 7.58
CA GLY A 151 -8.66 -5.63 8.90
C GLY A 151 -8.02 -4.24 8.98
N PHE A 152 -7.53 -3.66 7.87
CA PHE A 152 -7.05 -2.28 7.81
C PHE A 152 -8.20 -1.27 7.66
N VAL A 153 -7.92 0.03 7.77
CA VAL A 153 -8.95 1.08 7.62
C VAL A 153 -9.04 1.57 6.19
N ILE A 154 -10.26 1.69 5.69
CA ILE A 154 -10.54 2.43 4.46
C ILE A 154 -11.19 3.75 4.85
N GLU A 155 -10.60 4.84 4.41
CA GLU A 155 -11.24 6.16 4.40
C GLU A 155 -11.76 6.43 2.99
N VAL A 156 -13.02 6.87 2.92
CA VAL A 156 -13.71 7.12 1.66
C VAL A 156 -13.96 8.61 1.55
N ASN A 157 -13.58 9.19 0.43
CA ASN A 157 -13.74 10.61 0.13
C ASN A 157 -14.60 10.79 -1.11
N GLU A 158 -15.60 11.65 -1.04
CA GLU A 158 -16.43 11.98 -2.20
C GLU A 158 -15.66 12.86 -3.18
N ALA A 159 -15.61 12.43 -4.44
CA ALA A 159 -15.00 13.13 -5.56
C ALA A 159 -15.94 13.03 -6.78
N PRO A 160 -16.97 13.90 -6.87
CA PRO A 160 -18.05 13.75 -7.86
C PRO A 160 -17.60 13.77 -9.33
N ASN A 161 -16.42 14.32 -9.59
CA ASN A 161 -15.85 14.44 -10.94
C ASN A 161 -14.90 13.29 -11.31
N SER A 162 -14.77 12.26 -10.45
CA SER A 162 -13.95 11.08 -10.75
C SER A 162 -14.64 10.18 -11.77
N GLU A 163 -13.89 9.62 -12.72
CA GLU A 163 -14.40 8.63 -13.68
C GLU A 163 -14.49 7.21 -13.10
N GLY A 164 -13.77 6.94 -12.01
CA GLY A 164 -13.81 5.68 -11.27
C GLY A 164 -13.21 5.82 -9.86
N PRO A 165 -13.06 4.73 -9.10
CA PRO A 165 -12.41 4.82 -7.79
C PRO A 165 -10.93 5.11 -7.94
N GLN A 166 -10.39 5.92 -7.03
CA GLN A 166 -8.97 6.26 -6.99
C GLN A 166 -8.43 6.06 -5.58
N VAL A 167 -7.34 5.31 -5.45
CA VAL A 167 -6.58 5.27 -4.20
C VAL A 167 -5.61 6.44 -4.17
N ARG A 168 -5.92 7.44 -3.34
CA ARG A 168 -5.20 8.73 -3.30
C ARG A 168 -4.03 8.73 -2.35
N TYR A 169 -4.12 7.94 -1.28
CA TYR A 169 -3.08 7.88 -0.27
C TYR A 169 -3.10 6.57 0.50
N ALA A 170 -1.99 6.30 1.17
CA ALA A 170 -1.88 5.29 2.22
C ALA A 170 -1.29 5.92 3.48
N THR A 171 -1.58 5.34 4.65
CA THR A 171 -0.99 5.76 5.92
C THR A 171 -0.08 4.67 6.45
N GLN A 172 1.16 5.05 6.78
CA GLN A 172 2.12 4.21 7.49
C GLN A 172 2.27 4.71 8.93
N ALA A 173 1.99 3.85 9.89
CA ALA A 173 2.31 4.07 11.29
C ALA A 173 3.72 3.56 11.60
N VAL A 174 4.58 4.40 12.17
CA VAL A 174 5.99 4.10 12.41
C VAL A 174 6.34 4.25 13.88
N HIS A 175 7.35 3.50 14.33
CA HIS A 175 7.87 3.58 15.69
C HIS A 175 8.85 4.75 15.89
N ASN A 176 9.45 5.24 14.79
CA ASN A 176 10.44 6.31 14.80
C ASN A 176 10.29 7.19 13.55
N ILE A 177 9.83 8.43 13.75
CA ILE A 177 9.55 9.35 12.65
C ILE A 177 10.81 9.85 11.93
N ASP A 178 11.94 9.97 12.63
CA ASP A 178 13.19 10.48 12.04
C ASP A 178 13.79 9.44 11.09
N MET A 179 13.73 8.16 11.47
CA MET A 179 14.14 7.05 10.60
C MET A 179 13.26 6.98 9.35
N ALA A 180 11.94 7.12 9.52
CA ALA A 180 11.01 7.13 8.39
C ALA A 180 11.24 8.35 7.48
N ALA A 181 11.48 9.54 8.04
CA ALA A 181 11.79 10.73 7.27
C ALA A 181 13.07 10.57 6.45
N ARG A 182 14.11 9.95 7.03
CA ARG A 182 15.34 9.62 6.29
C ARG A 182 15.08 8.62 5.16
N LEU A 183 14.34 7.54 5.42
CA LEU A 183 13.97 6.55 4.41
C LEU A 183 13.23 7.21 3.25
N HIS A 184 12.13 7.89 3.52
CA HIS A 184 11.29 8.50 2.49
C HIS A 184 12.04 9.58 1.69
N ASN A 185 12.74 10.49 2.36
CA ASN A 185 13.40 11.61 1.68
C ASN A 185 14.73 11.19 1.05
N SER A 186 15.66 10.67 1.87
CA SER A 186 17.06 10.49 1.47
C SER A 186 17.30 9.18 0.71
N VAL A 187 16.47 8.16 0.92
CA VAL A 187 16.65 6.86 0.26
C VAL A 187 15.67 6.71 -0.90
N LEU A 188 14.37 6.88 -0.65
CA LEU A 188 13.30 6.66 -1.64
C LEU A 188 13.02 7.88 -2.53
N GLY A 189 13.47 9.09 -2.15
CA GLY A 189 13.34 10.29 -2.99
C GLY A 189 11.99 10.98 -2.97
N ALA A 190 11.17 10.72 -1.97
CA ALA A 190 9.90 11.40 -1.79
C ALA A 190 10.09 12.91 -1.58
N THR A 191 9.14 13.69 -2.09
CA THR A 191 9.02 15.09 -1.68
C THR A 191 8.31 15.15 -0.34
N MET A 192 8.94 15.78 0.65
CA MET A 192 8.45 15.85 2.02
C MET A 192 7.64 17.13 2.25
N GLU A 193 6.44 16.99 2.80
CA GLU A 193 5.55 18.10 3.14
C GLU A 193 5.15 18.03 4.63
N PRO A 194 4.85 19.17 5.27
CA PRO A 194 4.30 19.18 6.61
C PRO A 194 3.01 18.37 6.69
N LEU A 195 2.77 17.72 7.83
CA LEU A 195 1.52 17.01 8.05
C LEU A 195 0.33 17.98 7.95
N ALA A 196 -0.52 17.75 6.96
CA ALA A 196 -1.75 18.50 6.73
C ALA A 196 -2.91 17.52 6.44
N PRO A 197 -4.17 17.93 6.64
CA PRO A 197 -5.30 17.12 6.22
C PRO A 197 -5.27 16.88 4.70
N ILE A 198 -5.36 15.62 4.28
CA ILE A 198 -5.49 15.26 2.87
C ILE A 198 -6.93 15.57 2.46
N ALA A 199 -7.13 16.32 1.37
CA ALA A 199 -8.42 16.90 0.96
C ALA A 199 -9.60 15.92 1.11
N GLY A 200 -10.50 16.20 2.07
CA GLY A 200 -11.66 15.37 2.43
C GLY A 200 -11.58 14.69 3.81
N GLY A 201 -10.37 14.47 4.34
CA GLY A 201 -10.13 14.04 5.73
C GLY A 201 -9.95 15.25 6.64
N ARG A 202 -10.42 15.29 7.89
CA ARG A 202 -10.48 14.23 8.90
C ARG A 202 -11.82 14.21 9.63
N PRO A 203 -12.31 13.01 9.94
CA PRO A 203 -12.74 12.75 11.32
C PRO A 203 -12.07 11.48 11.87
N ALA A 204 -12.19 11.27 13.19
CA ALA A 204 -11.57 10.27 14.08
C ALA A 204 -10.26 9.58 13.64
N ARG A 205 -9.18 9.94 14.34
CA ARG A 205 -7.90 9.23 14.32
C ARG A 205 -8.15 7.81 14.79
N TRP A 206 -8.02 6.88 13.86
CA TRP A 206 -7.96 5.47 14.17
C TRP A 206 -6.51 4.99 13.99
N PRO A 207 -5.93 4.29 14.98
CA PRO A 207 -6.51 4.05 16.30
C PRO A 207 -6.65 5.37 17.08
N ALA A 208 -7.64 5.43 17.95
CA ALA A 208 -7.84 6.54 18.88
C ALA A 208 -6.76 6.48 19.95
N GLY A 209 -5.55 6.95 19.63
CA GLY A 209 -4.49 7.16 20.60
C GLY A 209 -4.81 8.33 21.55
N SER A 210 -4.09 8.40 22.66
CA SER A 210 -4.21 9.39 23.73
C SER A 210 -3.83 10.82 23.33
N GLY A 211 -3.29 11.02 22.12
CA GLY A 211 -2.81 12.32 21.67
C GLY A 211 -2.65 12.48 20.16
N GLU A 212 -2.19 13.66 19.78
CA GLU A 212 -1.88 14.03 18.39
C GLU A 212 -0.64 13.27 17.89
N PRO A 213 -0.71 12.51 16.77
CA PRO A 213 0.47 11.90 16.19
C PRO A 213 1.36 12.97 15.59
N ASN A 214 2.66 12.74 15.69
CA ASN A 214 3.67 13.47 14.92
C ASN A 214 3.77 12.83 13.53
N GLY A 215 4.10 13.60 12.49
CA GLY A 215 4.15 13.03 11.15
C GLY A 215 4.52 14.01 10.05
N PHE A 216 4.49 13.49 8.83
CA PHE A 216 4.70 14.21 7.58
C PHE A 216 3.94 13.56 6.44
N LEU A 217 3.86 14.25 5.30
CA LEU A 217 3.39 13.67 4.04
C LEU A 217 4.60 13.43 3.13
N ALA A 218 4.71 12.22 2.58
CA ALA A 218 5.71 11.84 1.59
C ALA A 218 5.03 11.67 0.23
N ARG A 219 5.38 12.52 -0.73
CA ARG A 219 4.78 12.54 -2.07
C ARG A 219 5.63 11.76 -3.07
N TYR A 220 4.97 10.82 -3.74
CA TYR A 220 5.48 10.03 -4.86
C TYR A 220 4.60 10.34 -6.06
N ASP A 221 5.00 11.34 -6.84
CA ASP A 221 4.19 11.88 -7.93
C ASP A 221 2.81 12.35 -7.43
N GLU A 222 1.71 11.80 -7.96
CA GLU A 222 0.35 12.14 -7.52
C GLU A 222 -0.09 11.39 -6.25
N PHE A 223 0.66 10.37 -5.80
CA PHE A 223 0.31 9.57 -4.63
C PHE A 223 0.94 10.13 -3.35
N VAL A 224 0.18 10.13 -2.25
CA VAL A 224 0.65 10.59 -0.94
C VAL A 224 0.75 9.42 0.04
N ILE A 225 1.87 9.33 0.74
CA ILE A 225 2.01 8.48 1.92
C ILE A 225 2.00 9.38 3.15
N GLU A 226 0.98 9.25 4.00
CA GLU A 226 0.94 9.88 5.31
C GLU A 226 1.73 9.02 6.29
N VAL A 227 2.82 9.56 6.85
CA VAL A 227 3.66 8.84 7.81
C VAL A 227 3.42 9.41 9.19
N LEU A 228 2.99 8.55 10.11
CA LEU A 228 2.56 8.93 11.45
C LEU A 228 3.32 8.15 12.52
N GLN A 229 3.76 8.85 13.55
CA GLN A 229 4.19 8.26 14.82
C GLN A 229 3.15 8.63 15.89
N TYR A 230 2.44 7.63 16.39
CA TYR A 230 1.45 7.82 17.45
C TYR A 230 2.14 7.93 18.82
N PRO A 231 1.63 8.77 19.76
CA PRO A 231 2.21 8.90 21.09
C PRO A 231 2.21 7.59 21.89
N ASP A 232 1.14 6.79 21.75
CA ASP A 232 1.01 5.47 22.37
C ASP A 232 1.52 4.34 21.45
N GLY A 233 2.15 4.71 20.33
CA GLY A 233 2.74 3.74 19.42
C GLY A 233 3.92 3.01 20.06
N PRO A 234 4.32 1.88 19.47
CA PRO A 234 5.49 1.16 19.95
C PRO A 234 6.74 2.04 19.80
N THR A 235 7.62 2.03 20.80
CA THR A 235 8.89 2.78 20.78
C THR A 235 10.03 2.02 20.13
N THR A 236 9.81 0.75 19.82
CA THR A 236 10.70 -0.14 19.07
C THR A 236 9.90 -0.81 17.97
N PRO A 237 10.52 -1.27 16.87
CA PRO A 237 9.80 -2.06 15.90
C PRO A 237 9.15 -3.26 16.60
N PRO A 238 7.82 -3.47 16.46
CA PRO A 238 7.19 -4.65 17.01
C PRO A 238 7.80 -5.90 16.38
N GLN A 239 7.60 -7.05 17.03
CA GLN A 239 8.01 -8.34 16.47
C GLN A 239 7.50 -8.44 15.03
N GLN A 240 8.39 -8.83 14.12
CA GLN A 240 8.16 -8.73 12.67
C GLN A 240 6.85 -9.44 12.31
N ARG A 241 5.81 -8.65 12.00
CA ARG A 241 4.60 -9.17 11.36
C ARG A 241 5.04 -9.83 10.06
N ARG A 242 4.48 -11.00 9.77
CA ARG A 242 4.89 -11.76 8.60
C ARG A 242 4.29 -11.06 7.40
N ILE A 243 5.03 -10.99 6.29
CA ILE A 243 4.61 -10.33 5.04
C ILE A 243 3.33 -10.92 4.43
N TYR A 244 2.83 -12.04 4.95
CA TYR A 244 1.61 -12.69 4.51
C TYR A 244 0.47 -12.61 5.55
N ASP A 245 0.67 -11.98 6.71
CA ASP A 245 -0.40 -11.81 7.69
C ASP A 245 -1.46 -10.83 7.14
N HIS A 246 -2.75 -11.05 7.45
CA HIS A 246 -3.87 -10.27 6.90
C HIS A 246 -3.66 -8.78 7.06
N GLY A 247 -4.05 -7.98 6.07
CA GLY A 247 -3.86 -6.52 6.04
C GLY A 247 -3.09 -6.05 4.83
N ILE A 248 -2.73 -4.77 4.79
CA ILE A 248 -1.79 -4.26 3.79
C ILE A 248 -0.41 -4.86 4.11
N ILE A 249 0.21 -5.50 3.11
CA ILE A 249 1.48 -6.21 3.26
C ILE A 249 2.65 -5.39 2.75
N ASN A 250 2.44 -4.62 1.69
CA ASN A 250 3.40 -3.65 1.15
C ASN A 250 2.70 -2.65 0.23
N LEU A 251 3.42 -1.58 -0.11
CA LEU A 251 3.17 -0.74 -1.27
C LEU A 251 4.28 -0.96 -2.29
N ALA A 252 3.96 -0.98 -3.58
CA ALA A 252 5.00 -1.06 -4.61
C ALA A 252 5.33 0.30 -5.22
N LEU A 253 6.61 0.61 -5.27
CA LEU A 253 7.18 1.70 -6.05
C LEU A 253 7.56 1.14 -7.43
N GLY A 254 6.76 1.50 -8.43
CA GLY A 254 6.89 1.00 -9.79
C GLY A 254 7.44 2.05 -10.74
N THR A 255 8.16 1.59 -11.75
CA THR A 255 8.60 2.41 -12.88
C THR A 255 8.58 1.59 -14.17
N ARG A 256 8.61 2.27 -15.32
CA ARG A 256 8.80 1.62 -16.62
C ARG A 256 10.27 1.46 -17.00
N ASP A 257 11.16 2.11 -16.27
CA ASP A 257 12.60 2.08 -16.55
C ASP A 257 13.34 1.07 -15.65
N PHE A 258 13.90 0.04 -16.28
CA PHE A 258 14.63 -1.02 -15.57
C PHE A 258 15.77 -0.50 -14.71
N SER A 259 16.61 0.37 -15.29
CA SER A 259 17.80 0.91 -14.61
C SER A 259 17.42 1.69 -13.36
N THR A 260 16.34 2.47 -13.44
CA THR A 260 15.80 3.25 -12.32
C THR A 260 15.38 2.33 -11.16
N ALA A 261 14.66 1.23 -11.43
CA ALA A 261 14.30 0.23 -10.40
C ALA A 261 15.53 -0.47 -9.81
N ALA A 262 16.46 -0.91 -10.66
CA ALA A 262 17.69 -1.57 -10.21
C ALA A 262 18.52 -0.65 -9.30
N ASP A 263 18.71 0.61 -9.69
CA ASP A 263 19.44 1.61 -8.90
C ASP A 263 18.79 1.85 -7.53
N LEU A 264 17.45 1.88 -7.46
CA LEU A 264 16.75 2.03 -6.17
C LEU A 264 16.90 0.79 -5.28
N ILE A 265 16.84 -0.41 -5.86
CA ILE A 265 17.05 -1.66 -5.14
C ILE A 265 18.47 -1.68 -4.53
N GLU A 266 19.49 -1.40 -5.35
CA GLU A 266 20.88 -1.33 -4.90
C GLU A 266 21.06 -0.28 -3.81
N ARG A 267 20.43 0.89 -3.96
CA ARG A 267 20.47 1.97 -2.97
C ARG A 267 19.88 1.54 -1.63
N LEU A 268 18.71 0.92 -1.62
CA LEU A 268 18.08 0.42 -0.40
C LEU A 268 18.94 -0.66 0.27
N GLN A 269 19.50 -1.59 -0.50
CA GLN A 269 20.42 -2.60 0.01
C GLN A 269 21.71 -1.99 0.58
N ALA A 270 22.28 -0.98 -0.09
CA ALA A 270 23.46 -0.24 0.38
C ALA A 270 23.18 0.58 1.66
N ASP A 271 21.93 0.99 1.85
CA ASP A 271 21.45 1.64 3.07
C ASP A 271 21.26 0.66 4.25
N GLY A 272 21.38 -0.65 3.98
CA GLY A 272 21.29 -1.73 4.96
C GLY A 272 19.93 -2.42 5.01
N HIS A 273 19.02 -2.12 4.08
CA HIS A 273 17.72 -2.77 4.03
C HIS A 273 17.78 -4.18 3.43
N ARG A 274 17.05 -5.11 4.05
CA ARG A 274 16.93 -6.50 3.62
C ARG A 274 15.83 -6.62 2.59
N SER A 275 16.20 -7.15 1.42
CA SER A 275 15.27 -7.58 0.40
C SER A 275 15.03 -9.09 0.47
N THR A 276 13.95 -9.54 -0.16
CA THR A 276 13.74 -10.92 -0.55
C THR A 276 14.59 -11.26 -1.78
N GLU A 277 14.25 -12.35 -2.46
CA GLU A 277 14.89 -12.71 -3.72
C GLU A 277 14.63 -11.62 -4.78
N VAL A 278 15.71 -11.14 -5.40
CA VAL A 278 15.62 -10.20 -6.53
C VAL A 278 15.34 -11.01 -7.79
N VAL A 279 14.16 -10.82 -8.36
CA VAL A 279 13.81 -11.36 -9.67
C VAL A 279 14.30 -10.38 -10.71
N GLN A 280 15.09 -10.86 -11.67
CA GLN A 280 15.52 -10.05 -12.78
C GLN A 280 15.62 -10.86 -14.08
N ASN A 281 15.21 -10.23 -15.17
CA ASN A 281 15.51 -10.63 -16.54
C ASN A 281 15.92 -9.39 -17.35
N GLU A 282 15.96 -9.48 -18.67
CA GLU A 282 16.40 -8.34 -19.53
C GLU A 282 15.48 -7.11 -19.48
N GLN A 283 14.23 -7.25 -19.00
CA GLN A 283 13.22 -6.20 -19.04
C GLN A 283 12.57 -5.89 -17.68
N ILE A 284 12.62 -6.82 -16.73
CA ILE A 284 11.94 -6.76 -15.44
C ILE A 284 12.97 -6.93 -14.35
N VAL A 285 12.92 -6.06 -13.33
CA VAL A 285 13.58 -6.28 -12.04
C VAL A 285 12.56 -6.03 -10.95
N GLY A 286 12.58 -6.82 -9.88
CA GLY A 286 11.66 -6.65 -8.76
C GLY A 286 12.11 -7.36 -7.48
N THR A 287 11.80 -6.77 -6.33
CA THR A 287 12.01 -7.40 -5.02
C THR A 287 11.15 -6.74 -3.93
N TYR A 288 10.98 -7.44 -2.81
CA TYR A 288 10.31 -6.91 -1.62
C TYR A 288 11.32 -6.56 -0.55
N PHE A 289 11.15 -5.43 0.09
CA PHE A 289 11.84 -5.05 1.32
C PHE A 289 10.97 -5.45 2.51
N VAL A 290 11.59 -6.11 3.48
CA VAL A 290 10.87 -6.77 4.58
C VAL A 290 11.21 -6.22 5.95
N ASP A 291 12.04 -5.17 6.00
CA ASP A 291 12.37 -4.56 7.27
C ASP A 291 11.17 -3.83 7.85
N PRO A 292 10.96 -3.92 9.17
CA PRO A 292 9.92 -3.16 9.84
C PRO A 292 10.01 -1.65 9.51
N GLY A 293 8.94 -1.09 8.93
CA GLY A 293 8.86 0.31 8.52
C GLY A 293 9.39 0.59 7.10
N CYS A 294 9.85 -0.42 6.38
CA CYS A 294 10.30 -0.35 4.99
C CYS A 294 9.63 -1.46 4.15
N GLU A 295 8.37 -1.77 4.42
CA GLU A 295 7.61 -2.79 3.70
C GLU A 295 7.16 -2.26 2.32
N PHE A 296 8.13 -2.10 1.42
CA PHE A 296 7.93 -1.70 0.04
C PHE A 296 8.29 -2.83 -0.91
N GLU A 297 7.58 -2.95 -2.02
CA GLU A 297 8.08 -3.59 -3.22
C GLU A 297 8.71 -2.52 -4.12
N VAL A 298 9.79 -2.86 -4.81
CA VAL A 298 10.34 -2.02 -5.89
C VAL A 298 10.40 -2.88 -7.12
N PHE A 299 9.82 -2.42 -8.23
CA PHE A 299 9.94 -3.14 -9.50
C PHE A 299 9.89 -2.22 -10.72
N SER A 300 10.40 -2.75 -11.83
CA SER A 300 10.15 -2.22 -13.17
C SER A 300 9.40 -3.22 -14.03
N LEU A 301 8.43 -2.73 -14.80
CA LEU A 301 7.67 -3.55 -15.72
C LEU A 301 7.38 -2.79 -17.02
N PRO A 302 7.74 -3.34 -18.20
CA PRO A 302 7.31 -2.80 -19.48
C PRO A 302 5.79 -2.85 -19.68
N GLU A 303 5.22 -1.93 -20.45
CA GLU A 303 3.77 -1.83 -20.69
C GLU A 303 3.17 -3.09 -21.32
N GLU A 304 3.94 -3.86 -22.10
CA GLU A 304 3.45 -5.09 -22.72
C GLU A 304 3.02 -6.18 -21.71
N TYR A 305 3.45 -6.06 -20.45
CA TYR A 305 3.08 -6.99 -19.39
C TYR A 305 1.88 -6.52 -18.55
N ASP A 306 1.30 -5.34 -18.82
CA ASP A 306 0.22 -4.77 -18.01
C ASP A 306 -0.99 -5.70 -17.91
N ASN A 307 -1.38 -6.32 -19.02
CA ASN A 307 -2.49 -7.28 -19.05
C ASN A 307 -2.19 -8.56 -18.26
N MET A 308 -0.92 -8.96 -18.20
CA MET A 308 -0.49 -10.18 -17.51
C MET A 308 -0.42 -9.99 -16.00
N LEU A 309 -0.06 -8.80 -15.55
CA LEU A 309 0.21 -8.47 -14.14
C LEU A 309 -0.85 -7.55 -13.51
N GLY A 310 -2.06 -7.51 -14.08
CA GLY A 310 -3.21 -6.90 -13.43
C GLY A 310 -3.37 -5.38 -13.58
N PHE A 311 -2.59 -4.72 -14.42
CA PHE A 311 -2.67 -3.26 -14.62
C PHE A 311 -3.76 -2.83 -15.61
N CYS A 312 -4.46 -3.78 -16.24
CA CYS A 312 -5.54 -3.52 -17.17
C CYS A 312 -6.82 -4.26 -16.77
N ALA A 313 -7.95 -3.57 -16.89
CA ALA A 313 -9.24 -4.19 -16.66
C ALA A 313 -9.49 -5.33 -17.66
N THR A 314 -10.02 -6.43 -17.16
CA THR A 314 -10.38 -7.62 -17.93
C THR A 314 -11.91 -7.82 -17.90
N THR A 315 -12.36 -9.03 -18.20
CA THR A 315 -13.80 -9.37 -18.18
C THR A 315 -14.39 -9.11 -16.78
N PRO A 316 -15.61 -8.53 -16.67
CA PRO A 316 -16.27 -8.36 -15.38
C PRO A 316 -16.40 -9.65 -14.59
N PHE A 317 -16.59 -9.56 -13.27
CA PHE A 317 -16.90 -10.73 -12.47
C PHE A 317 -18.18 -11.43 -12.96
N VAL A 318 -18.19 -12.77 -12.89
CA VAL A 318 -19.35 -13.59 -13.28
C VAL A 318 -20.63 -13.16 -12.55
N ALA A 319 -20.50 -12.78 -11.28
CA ALA A 319 -21.61 -12.27 -10.47
C ALA A 319 -22.31 -11.05 -11.08
N ASN A 320 -21.62 -10.29 -11.92
CA ASN A 320 -22.16 -9.09 -12.58
C ASN A 320 -22.64 -9.36 -14.01
N MET A 321 -22.62 -10.63 -14.48
CA MET A 321 -23.05 -11.00 -15.83
C MET A 321 -24.56 -11.27 -15.95
N GLY A 322 -25.33 -11.15 -14.87
CA GLY A 322 -26.81 -11.15 -14.91
C GLY A 322 -27.47 -12.48 -15.26
N PHE A 323 -26.90 -13.61 -14.81
CA PHE A 323 -27.50 -14.94 -14.93
C PHE A 323 -28.77 -15.12 -14.09
#